data_AF-A0A377TJT4-F1
#
_entry.id   AF-A0A377TJT4-F1
#
_cell.length_a   1.000
_cell.length_b   1.000
_cell.length_c   1.000
_cell.angle_alpha   90.00
_cell.angle_beta   90.00
_cell.angle_gamma   90.00
#
_symmetry.space_group_name_H-M   'P 1'
#
loop_
_entity.id
_entity.type
_entity.pdbx_description
1 polymer ?
#
loop_
_entity_poly.entity_id
_entity_poly.type
_entity_poly.pdbx_seq_one_letter_code
_entity_poly.pdbx_strand_id
1 'polypeptide(L)'
;MDGMENLMPREKMLQYGIETLTDVELLALFLRVGTRRQDVLSYAQALLQRFGSLYALLSADKAQLIAVDGLGLAKYAQLKGIAELARRYFSSQLVEEAALVTPSMTREFFTKPADGRGARDLYGDLFR
;
A
#
# COMPACT_ATOMS: atom_id res chain seq x y z
N MET A 1 -19.40 17.09 -6.65
CA MET A 1 -18.57 15.97 -6.16
C MET A 1 -19.39 14.67 -6.24
N ASP A 2 -20.01 14.37 -7.40
CA ASP A 2 -21.07 13.34 -7.52
C ASP A 2 -20.73 12.27 -8.60
N GLY A 3 -19.46 12.17 -8.97
CA GLY A 3 -19.01 11.23 -10.00
C GLY A 3 -18.34 9.98 -9.45
N MET A 4 -17.74 10.06 -8.26
CA MET A 4 -16.81 9.05 -7.76
C MET A 4 -17.53 7.82 -7.16
N GLU A 5 -18.69 8.01 -6.52
CA GLU A 5 -19.40 6.93 -5.81
C GLU A 5 -19.96 5.86 -6.74
N ASN A 6 -20.19 6.19 -8.03
CA ASN A 6 -20.76 5.28 -9.01
C ASN A 6 -19.71 4.63 -9.93
N LEU A 7 -18.43 4.96 -9.79
CA LEU A 7 -17.38 4.39 -10.65
C LEU A 7 -17.01 2.99 -10.20
N MET A 8 -16.79 2.10 -11.17
CA MET A 8 -16.24 0.80 -10.86
C MET A 8 -14.78 0.97 -10.40
N PRO A 9 -14.26 0.08 -9.52
CA PRO A 9 -12.93 0.25 -8.94
C PRO A 9 -11.80 0.48 -9.95
N ARG A 10 -11.90 -0.14 -11.14
CA ARG A 10 -10.92 0.05 -12.22
C ARG A 10 -10.97 1.47 -12.80
N GLU A 11 -12.17 1.99 -12.99
CA GLU A 11 -12.38 3.33 -13.56
C GLU A 11 -11.98 4.40 -12.56
N LYS A 12 -12.37 4.22 -11.30
CA LYS A 12 -11.98 5.09 -10.19
C LYS A 12 -10.46 5.14 -10.02
N MET A 13 -9.78 3.98 -10.06
CA MET A 13 -8.32 3.90 -10.05
C MET A 13 -7.68 4.68 -11.21
N LEU A 14 -8.21 4.54 -12.44
CA LEU A 14 -7.66 5.22 -13.61
C LEU A 14 -7.86 6.74 -13.59
N GLN A 15 -8.96 7.21 -13.00
CA GLN A 15 -9.28 8.64 -12.95
C GLN A 15 -8.66 9.36 -11.74
N TYR A 16 -8.59 8.70 -10.58
CA TYR A 16 -8.28 9.35 -9.31
C TYR A 16 -7.09 8.72 -8.56
N GLY A 17 -6.50 7.64 -9.08
CA GLY A 17 -5.40 6.94 -8.43
C GLY A 17 -5.86 5.80 -7.52
N ILE A 18 -4.95 4.86 -7.26
CA ILE A 18 -5.22 3.64 -6.50
C ILE A 18 -5.45 3.91 -5.01
N GLU A 19 -4.86 4.98 -4.48
CA GLU A 19 -4.97 5.46 -3.11
C GLU A 19 -6.38 5.92 -2.72
N THR A 20 -7.24 6.18 -3.71
CA THR A 20 -8.64 6.59 -3.47
C THR A 20 -9.59 5.41 -3.28
N LEU A 21 -9.10 4.19 -3.52
CA LEU A 21 -9.89 2.98 -3.35
C LEU A 21 -9.93 2.56 -1.89
N THR A 22 -11.13 2.21 -1.44
CA THR A 22 -11.33 1.55 -0.16
C THR A 22 -10.78 0.13 -0.17
N ASP A 23 -10.57 -0.46 1.01
CA ASP A 23 -10.17 -1.87 1.15
C ASP A 23 -11.10 -2.83 0.40
N VAL A 24 -12.41 -2.54 0.38
CA VAL A 24 -13.41 -3.32 -0.36
C VAL A 24 -13.14 -3.23 -1.86
N GLU A 25 -12.92 -2.04 -2.39
CA GLU A 25 -12.66 -1.81 -3.81
C GLU A 25 -11.32 -2.41 -4.26
N LEU A 26 -10.28 -2.28 -3.43
CA LEU A 26 -8.96 -2.90 -3.65
C LEU A 26 -9.06 -4.42 -3.69
N LEU A 27 -9.76 -5.01 -2.70
CA LEU A 27 -9.98 -6.45 -2.67
C LEU A 27 -10.83 -6.91 -3.85
N ALA A 28 -11.85 -6.13 -4.26
CA ALA A 28 -12.67 -6.45 -5.41
C ALA A 28 -11.86 -6.41 -6.72
N LEU A 29 -10.97 -5.43 -6.91
CA LEU A 29 -10.04 -5.40 -8.04
C LEU A 29 -9.18 -6.65 -8.11
N PHE A 30 -8.67 -7.08 -6.98
CA PHE A 30 -7.84 -8.27 -6.86
C PHE A 30 -8.63 -9.55 -7.18
N LEU A 31 -9.84 -9.69 -6.63
CA LEU A 31 -10.69 -10.86 -6.83
C LEU A 31 -11.21 -10.98 -8.27
N ARG A 32 -11.33 -9.86 -8.99
CA ARG A 32 -11.79 -9.69 -10.38
C ARG A 32 -13.25 -10.08 -10.65
N VAL A 33 -13.72 -11.14 -10.01
CA VAL A 33 -15.06 -11.69 -10.14
C VAL A 33 -15.56 -12.12 -8.76
N GLY A 34 -16.86 -11.94 -8.55
CA GLY A 34 -17.55 -12.41 -7.35
C GLY A 34 -17.74 -13.92 -7.36
N THR A 35 -18.83 -14.35 -6.75
CA THR A 35 -19.27 -15.75 -6.77
C THR A 35 -20.48 -15.91 -7.68
N ARG A 36 -21.06 -17.11 -7.74
CA ARG A 36 -22.35 -17.30 -8.40
C ARG A 36 -23.51 -16.58 -7.69
N ARG A 37 -23.33 -16.20 -6.42
CA ARG A 37 -24.39 -15.63 -5.56
C ARG A 37 -24.25 -14.14 -5.31
N GLN A 38 -23.06 -13.58 -5.49
CA GLN A 38 -22.74 -12.21 -5.14
C GLN A 38 -21.79 -11.61 -6.19
N ASP A 39 -22.00 -10.34 -6.52
CA ASP A 39 -21.03 -9.58 -7.31
C ASP A 39 -19.71 -9.39 -6.53
N VAL A 40 -18.69 -8.89 -7.21
CA VAL A 40 -17.33 -8.83 -6.65
C VAL A 40 -17.19 -7.84 -5.49
N LEU A 41 -17.94 -6.73 -5.48
CA LEU A 41 -17.89 -5.72 -4.42
C LEU A 41 -18.58 -6.26 -3.17
N SER A 42 -19.79 -6.81 -3.33
CA SER A 42 -20.52 -7.45 -2.23
C SER A 42 -19.73 -8.61 -1.63
N TYR A 43 -19.07 -9.41 -2.48
CA TYR A 43 -18.24 -10.52 -2.04
C TYR A 43 -16.99 -10.06 -1.28
N ALA A 44 -16.29 -9.03 -1.77
CA ALA A 44 -15.15 -8.43 -1.08
C ALA A 44 -15.55 -7.87 0.28
N GLN A 45 -16.69 -7.18 0.36
CA GLN A 45 -17.20 -6.65 1.62
C GLN A 45 -17.54 -7.77 2.61
N ALA A 46 -18.21 -8.84 2.16
CA ALA A 46 -18.54 -9.99 3.00
C ALA A 46 -17.28 -10.69 3.55
N LEU A 47 -16.21 -10.79 2.75
CA LEU A 47 -14.93 -11.31 3.22
C LEU A 47 -14.33 -10.42 4.32
N LEU A 48 -14.27 -9.11 4.11
CA LEU A 48 -13.74 -8.19 5.11
C LEU A 48 -14.56 -8.19 6.39
N GLN A 49 -15.89 -8.29 6.31
CA GLN A 49 -16.74 -8.44 7.49
C GLN A 49 -16.49 -9.77 8.22
N ARG A 50 -16.31 -10.87 7.49
CA ARG A 50 -16.07 -12.19 8.08
C ARG A 50 -14.71 -12.28 8.79
N PHE A 51 -13.66 -11.73 8.20
CA PHE A 51 -12.31 -11.80 8.76
C PHE A 51 -11.95 -10.59 9.63
N GLY A 52 -12.71 -9.49 9.55
CA GLY A 52 -12.54 -8.27 10.33
C GLY A 52 -11.58 -7.24 9.72
N SER A 53 -10.59 -7.66 8.94
CA SER A 53 -9.66 -6.75 8.25
C SER A 53 -8.95 -7.44 7.09
N LEU A 54 -8.31 -6.65 6.20
CA LEU A 54 -7.40 -7.17 5.18
C LEU A 54 -6.25 -7.98 5.79
N TYR A 55 -5.67 -7.49 6.89
CA TYR A 55 -4.59 -8.19 7.59
C TYR A 55 -5.04 -9.58 8.07
N ALA A 56 -6.21 -9.68 8.71
CA ALA A 56 -6.75 -10.94 9.19
C ALA A 56 -7.09 -11.90 8.04
N LEU A 57 -7.68 -11.39 6.95
CA LEU A 57 -7.96 -12.18 5.74
C LEU A 57 -6.67 -12.77 5.13
N LEU A 58 -5.64 -11.94 4.96
CA LEU A 58 -4.37 -12.37 4.36
C LEU A 58 -3.56 -13.29 5.29
N SER A 59 -3.76 -13.17 6.60
CA SER A 59 -3.09 -13.99 7.62
C SER A 59 -3.81 -15.32 7.92
N ALA A 60 -5.11 -15.42 7.61
CA ALA A 60 -5.94 -16.60 7.88
C ALA A 60 -5.34 -17.91 7.31
N ASP A 61 -5.54 -19.01 8.01
CA ASP A 61 -5.02 -20.30 7.59
C ASP A 61 -5.77 -20.88 6.38
N LYS A 62 -5.21 -21.95 5.80
CA LYS A 62 -5.79 -22.63 4.64
C LYS A 62 -7.20 -23.16 4.89
N ALA A 63 -7.45 -23.73 6.07
CA ALA A 63 -8.74 -24.34 6.40
C ALA A 63 -9.83 -23.27 6.52
N GLN A 64 -9.52 -22.15 7.16
CA GLN A 64 -10.41 -21.00 7.29
C GLN A 64 -10.78 -20.40 5.93
N LEU A 65 -9.81 -20.25 5.03
CA LEU A 65 -10.04 -19.67 3.71
C LEU A 65 -10.82 -20.61 2.79
N ILE A 66 -10.47 -21.90 2.72
CA ILE A 66 -11.14 -22.87 1.82
C ILE A 66 -12.58 -23.16 2.28
N ALA A 67 -12.89 -22.98 3.56
CA ALA A 67 -14.25 -23.09 4.07
C ALA A 67 -15.20 -21.97 3.57
N VAL A 68 -14.67 -20.92 2.94
CA VAL A 68 -15.46 -19.85 2.33
C VAL A 68 -15.80 -20.21 0.89
N ASP A 69 -17.10 -20.16 0.56
CA ASP A 69 -17.55 -20.33 -0.82
C ASP A 69 -16.88 -19.33 -1.75
N GLY A 70 -16.32 -19.82 -2.84
CA GLY A 70 -15.59 -18.99 -3.79
C GLY A 70 -14.15 -18.67 -3.40
N LEU A 71 -13.58 -19.21 -2.32
CA LEU A 71 -12.14 -19.16 -1.97
C LEU A 71 -11.49 -20.55 -2.08
N GLY A 72 -11.53 -21.15 -3.28
CA GLY A 72 -10.79 -22.38 -3.55
C GLY A 72 -9.26 -22.22 -3.50
N LEU A 73 -8.54 -23.33 -3.74
CA LEU A 73 -7.07 -23.39 -3.69
C LEU A 73 -6.36 -22.28 -4.49
N ALA A 74 -6.90 -21.92 -5.67
CA ALA A 74 -6.33 -20.88 -6.51
C ALA A 74 -6.36 -19.50 -5.82
N LYS A 75 -7.52 -19.08 -5.30
CA LYS A 75 -7.65 -17.79 -4.60
C LYS A 75 -6.91 -17.79 -3.26
N TYR A 76 -6.87 -18.92 -2.56
CA TYR A 76 -6.00 -19.10 -1.39
C TYR A 76 -4.52 -18.82 -1.73
N ALA A 77 -4.00 -19.47 -2.78
CA ALA A 77 -2.61 -19.28 -3.20
C ALA A 77 -2.32 -17.83 -3.62
N GLN A 78 -3.26 -17.19 -4.31
CA GLN A 78 -3.16 -15.77 -4.68
C GLN A 78 -3.09 -14.85 -3.45
N LEU A 79 -3.97 -15.05 -2.45
CA LEU A 79 -3.97 -14.25 -1.21
C LEU A 79 -2.66 -14.41 -0.42
N LYS A 80 -2.14 -15.64 -0.33
CA LYS A 80 -0.84 -15.87 0.31
C LYS A 80 0.31 -15.29 -0.50
N GLY A 81 0.23 -15.35 -1.83
CA GLY A 81 1.20 -14.75 -2.73
C GLY A 81 1.29 -13.23 -2.55
N ILE A 82 0.16 -12.50 -2.53
CA ILE A 82 0.19 -11.05 -2.36
C ILE A 82 0.67 -10.63 -0.97
N ALA A 83 0.32 -11.38 0.08
CA ALA A 83 0.81 -11.12 1.43
C ALA A 83 2.35 -11.24 1.51
N GLU A 84 2.90 -12.29 0.90
CA GLU A 84 4.36 -12.48 0.84
C GLU A 84 5.05 -11.44 -0.06
N LEU A 85 4.45 -11.06 -1.19
CA LEU A 85 4.98 -10.00 -2.03
C LEU A 85 5.03 -8.66 -1.30
N ALA A 86 3.96 -8.29 -0.59
CA ALA A 86 3.93 -7.09 0.24
C ALA A 86 5.03 -7.15 1.30
N ARG A 87 5.16 -8.27 2.02
CA ARG A 87 6.21 -8.46 3.02
C ARG A 87 7.62 -8.27 2.43
N ARG A 88 7.88 -8.86 1.26
CA ARG A 88 9.17 -8.71 0.55
C ARG A 88 9.42 -7.29 0.09
N TYR A 89 8.40 -6.62 -0.46
CA TYR A 89 8.49 -5.24 -0.91
C TYR A 89 8.91 -4.31 0.24
N PHE A 90 8.22 -4.38 1.38
CA PHE A 90 8.60 -3.58 2.57
C PHE A 90 9.96 -3.97 3.15
N SER A 91 10.29 -5.27 3.14
CA SER A 91 11.61 -5.73 3.62
C SER A 91 12.75 -5.20 2.74
N SER A 92 12.56 -5.18 1.41
CA SER A 92 13.54 -4.66 0.46
C SER A 92 13.68 -3.15 0.54
N GLN A 93 12.57 -2.42 0.69
CA GLN A 93 12.59 -0.96 0.86
C GLN A 93 13.47 -0.56 2.05
N LEU A 94 13.35 -1.25 3.19
CA LEU A 94 14.20 -0.99 4.36
C LEU A 94 15.68 -1.20 4.08
N VAL A 95 16.04 -2.18 3.26
CA VAL A 95 17.44 -2.45 2.88
C VAL A 95 17.96 -1.35 1.94
N GLU A 96 17.17 -0.94 0.94
CA GLU A 96 17.56 0.12 0.00
C GLU A 96 17.68 1.49 0.70
N GLU A 97 16.72 1.84 1.54
CA GLU A 97 16.76 3.08 2.32
C GLU A 97 17.91 3.09 3.33
N ALA A 98 18.17 1.96 4.02
CA ALA A 98 19.32 1.84 4.91
C ALA A 98 20.66 1.92 4.16
N ALA A 99 20.72 1.44 2.91
CA ALA A 99 21.90 1.54 2.06
C ALA A 99 22.19 2.98 1.60
N LEU A 100 21.19 3.88 1.58
CA LEU A 100 21.37 5.32 1.36
C LEU A 100 21.92 6.04 2.60
N VAL A 101 21.92 5.38 3.77
CA VAL A 101 22.54 5.87 5.02
C VAL A 101 23.92 5.23 5.20
N THR A 102 24.80 5.38 4.23
CA THR A 102 26.20 4.94 4.35
C THR A 102 26.93 5.80 5.40
N PRO A 103 27.88 5.26 6.21
CA PRO A 103 28.68 6.04 7.18
C PRO A 103 29.41 7.27 6.60
N SER A 104 29.59 7.33 5.28
CA SER A 104 30.13 8.48 4.57
C SER A 104 29.15 9.66 4.48
N MET A 105 27.84 9.41 4.36
CA MET A 105 26.81 10.48 4.27
C MET A 105 26.36 11.03 5.63
N THR A 106 26.47 10.24 6.71
CA THR A 106 26.25 10.77 8.07
C THR A 106 27.35 11.75 8.48
N ARG A 107 28.59 11.59 8.00
CA ARG A 107 29.67 12.51 8.33
C ARG A 107 29.40 13.93 7.81
N GLU A 108 28.82 14.05 6.62
CA GLU A 108 28.47 15.35 6.01
C GLU A 108 27.28 16.04 6.70
N PHE A 109 26.36 15.27 7.28
CA PHE A 109 25.23 15.82 8.04
C PHE A 109 25.64 16.31 9.45
N PHE A 110 26.70 15.74 10.03
CA PHE A 110 27.21 16.12 11.37
C PHE A 110 28.45 17.02 11.37
N THR A 111 29.09 17.30 10.22
CA THR A 111 30.21 18.26 10.13
C THR A 111 29.80 19.67 9.70
N LYS A 112 28.53 20.05 9.83
CA LYS A 112 28.19 21.46 9.99
C LYS A 112 28.23 21.81 11.48
N PRO A 113 29.18 22.63 11.94
CA PRO A 113 29.08 23.20 13.26
C PRO A 113 27.76 23.96 13.34
N ALA A 114 26.94 23.64 14.32
CA ALA A 114 25.91 24.54 14.81
C ALA A 114 26.62 25.71 15.52
N ASP A 115 27.36 26.53 14.77
CA ASP A 115 27.70 27.87 15.24
C ASP A 115 26.51 28.75 14.90
N GLY A 116 25.65 28.94 15.89
CA GLY A 116 24.64 29.96 15.85
C GLY A 116 25.31 31.33 15.84
N ARG A 117 25.63 31.84 14.65
CA ARG A 117 25.72 33.28 14.31
C ARG A 117 26.00 33.44 12.81
N GLY A 118 25.17 34.23 12.12
CA GLY A 118 25.58 34.91 10.88
C GLY A 118 24.89 34.53 9.56
N ALA A 119 23.58 34.32 9.54
CA ALA A 119 22.81 34.33 8.28
C ALA A 119 22.59 35.77 7.75
N ARG A 120 23.66 36.54 7.49
CA ARG A 120 23.53 37.89 6.89
C ARG A 120 24.46 38.25 5.73
N ASP A 121 25.50 37.47 5.40
CA ASP A 121 26.53 37.98 4.48
C ASP A 121 26.59 37.32 3.09
N LEU A 122 25.53 36.64 2.63
CA LEU A 122 25.55 35.96 1.32
C LEU A 122 24.78 36.62 0.17
N TYR A 123 24.39 37.90 0.30
CA TYR A 123 23.77 38.67 -0.79
C TYR A 123 24.26 40.14 -0.87
N GLY A 124 25.49 40.43 -0.45
CA GLY A 124 26.05 41.80 -0.40
C GLY A 124 26.79 42.30 -1.64
N ASP A 125 27.52 41.44 -2.35
CA ASP A 125 28.55 41.92 -3.31
C ASP A 125 28.22 41.60 -4.76
N LEU A 126 27.00 41.97 -5.19
CA LEU A 126 26.62 42.02 -6.61
C LEU A 126 26.27 43.43 -7.11
N PHE A 127 26.64 44.48 -6.35
CA PHE A 127 26.68 45.86 -6.84
C PHE A 127 27.75 46.71 -6.12
N ARG A 128 29.03 46.52 -6.48
CA ARG A 128 29.99 47.62 -6.70
C ARG A 128 31.27 47.14 -7.36
#